data_AF-A0A5B0KPU8-F1
#
_entry.id   AF-A0A5B0KPU8-F1
#
_cell.length_a   1.000
_cell.length_b   1.000
_cell.length_c   1.000
_cell.angle_alpha   90.00
_cell.angle_beta   90.00
_cell.angle_gamma   90.00
#
_symmetry.space_group_name_H-M   'P 1'
#
loop_
_entity.id
_entity.type
_entity.pdbx_description
1 polymer ?
#
loop_
_entity_poly.entity_id
_entity_poly.type
_entity_poly.pdbx_seq_one_letter_code
_entity_poly.pdbx_strand_id
1 'polypeptide(L)' 'MRRQDQLGKAAKLGVATIQRAEKAGDEIPSIAANNMADIVRALEVAGIVFELSGGSLAGGVTFRKR' A
#
# COMPACT_ATOMS: atom_id res chain seq x y z
N MET A 1 14.23 9.25 9.59
CA MET A 1 12.79 9.35 9.22
C MET A 1 12.19 7.95 9.33
N ARG A 2 11.02 7.75 9.96
CA ARG A 2 10.45 6.41 10.13
C ARG A 2 9.89 5.90 8.80
N ARG A 3 9.82 4.57 8.60
CA ARG A 3 9.35 3.95 7.33
C ARG A 3 7.92 4.36 6.97
N GLN A 4 7.03 4.43 7.97
CA GLN A 4 5.65 4.91 7.78
C GLN A 4 5.60 6.37 7.29
N ASP A 5 6.48 7.24 7.77
CA ASP A 5 6.56 8.63 7.29
C ASP A 5 7.00 8.68 5.83
N GLN A 6 7.89 7.77 5.41
CA GLN A 6 8.36 7.68 4.02
C GLN A 6 7.23 7.24 3.10
N LEU A 7 6.50 6.20 3.48
CA LEU A 7 5.35 5.74 2.72
C LEU A 7 4.24 6.80 2.66
N GLY A 8 3.95 7.47 3.79
CA GLY A 8 3.00 8.56 3.84
C GLY A 8 3.36 9.69 2.88
N LYS A 9 4.62 10.13 2.87
CA LYS A 9 5.09 11.14 1.90
C LYS A 9 4.96 10.68 0.44
N ALA A 10 5.34 9.43 0.14
CA ALA A 10 5.23 8.90 -1.22
C ALA A 10 3.78 8.78 -1.70
N ALA A 11 2.86 8.38 -0.81
CA ALA A 11 1.43 8.27 -1.08
C ALA A 11 0.67 9.61 -0.94
N LYS A 12 1.34 10.70 -0.54
CA LYS A 12 0.72 12.00 -0.21
C LYS A 12 -0.35 11.91 0.88
N LEU A 13 -0.16 11.01 1.84
CA LEU A 13 -1.05 10.79 2.98
C LEU A 13 -0.35 11.13 4.30
N GLY A 14 -1.13 11.55 5.29
CA GLY A 14 -0.64 11.69 6.66
C GLY A 14 -0.27 10.34 7.26
N VAL A 15 0.77 10.31 8.12
CA VAL A 15 1.27 9.08 8.76
C VAL A 15 0.19 8.32 9.55
N ALA A 16 -0.77 9.04 10.14
CA ALA A 16 -1.89 8.44 10.86
C ALA A 16 -2.79 7.58 9.94
N THR A 17 -2.92 7.92 8.67
CA THR A 17 -3.67 7.13 7.68
C THR A 17 -2.95 5.83 7.37
N ILE A 18 -1.61 5.88 7.22
CA ILE A 18 -0.77 4.68 7.04
C ILE A 18 -0.89 3.75 8.26
N GLN A 19 -0.79 4.31 9.46
CA GLN A 19 -0.94 3.54 10.70
C GLN A 19 -2.33 2.91 10.85
N ARG A 20 -3.39 3.62 10.43
CA ARG A 20 -4.75 3.06 10.41
C ARG A 20 -4.86 1.91 9.41
N ALA A 21 -4.23 2.04 8.25
CA ALA A 21 -4.18 0.97 7.25
C ALA A 21 -3.50 -0.28 7.82
N GLU A 22 -2.32 -0.13 8.43
CA GLU A 22 -1.57 -1.25 9.01
C GLU A 22 -2.26 -1.87 10.23
N LYS A 23 -2.96 -1.06 11.04
CA LYS A 23 -3.68 -1.54 12.23
C LYS A 23 -4.82 -2.51 11.90
N ALA A 24 -5.34 -2.48 10.67
CA ALA A 24 -6.38 -3.42 10.25
C ALA A 24 -5.89 -4.87 10.15
N GLY A 25 -4.57 -5.10 10.07
CA GLY A 25 -4.01 -6.45 9.98
C GLY A 25 -4.48 -7.17 8.70
N ASP A 26 -5.15 -8.31 8.88
CA ASP A 26 -5.68 -9.13 7.79
C ASP A 26 -7.03 -8.64 7.25
N GLU A 27 -7.64 -7.62 7.88
CA GLU A 27 -8.90 -7.03 7.44
C GLU A 27 -8.70 -5.90 6.42
N ILE A 28 -9.74 -5.62 5.63
CA ILE A 28 -9.75 -4.46 4.74
C ILE A 28 -9.76 -3.19 5.60
N PRO A 29 -8.76 -2.30 5.51
CA PRO A 29 -8.71 -1.14 6.37
C PRO A 29 -9.85 -0.15 6.08
N SER A 30 -10.43 0.41 7.14
CA SER A 30 -11.43 1.48 7.06
C SER A 30 -10.78 2.82 6.70
N ILE A 31 -10.32 2.92 5.45
CA ILE A 31 -9.83 4.15 4.81
C ILE A 31 -10.54 4.32 3.47
N ALA A 32 -10.56 5.55 2.96
CA ALA A 32 -11.17 5.82 1.66
C ALA A 32 -10.44 5.06 0.53
N ALA A 33 -11.19 4.58 -0.46
CA ALA A 33 -10.65 3.75 -1.54
C ALA A 33 -9.56 4.46 -2.37
N ASN A 34 -9.67 5.78 -2.53
CA ASN A 34 -8.63 6.60 -3.16
C ASN A 34 -7.31 6.57 -2.37
N ASN A 35 -7.37 6.67 -1.04
CA ASN A 35 -6.18 6.58 -0.19
C ASN A 35 -5.52 5.20 -0.30
N MET A 36 -6.33 4.13 -0.39
CA MET A 36 -5.81 2.78 -0.65
C MET A 36 -5.08 2.71 -1.99
N ALA A 37 -5.70 3.23 -3.05
CA ALA A 37 -5.10 3.25 -4.38
C ALA A 37 -3.77 4.04 -4.41
N ASP A 38 -3.68 5.14 -3.67
CA ASP A 38 -2.44 5.94 -3.59
C ASP A 38 -1.32 5.21 -2.83
N ILE A 39 -1.65 4.44 -1.79
CA ILE A 39 -0.68 3.56 -1.10
C ILE A 39 -0.16 2.49 -2.07
N VAL A 40 -1.06 1.80 -2.79
CA VAL A 40 -0.68 0.77 -3.77
C VAL A 40 0.25 1.35 -4.84
N ARG A 41 -0.11 2.49 -5.44
CA ARG A 41 0.72 3.17 -6.44
C ARG A 41 2.09 3.55 -5.90
N ALA A 42 2.17 4.06 -4.66
CA ALA A 42 3.43 4.42 -4.04
C ALA A 42 4.37 3.21 -3.89
N LEU A 43 3.81 2.05 -3.52
CA LEU A 43 4.56 0.79 -3.44
C LEU A 43 4.98 0.29 -4.83
N GLU A 44 4.13 0.42 -5.85
CA GLU A 44 4.45 0.06 -7.22
C GLU A 44 5.61 0.88 -7.80
N VAL A 45 5.61 2.20 -7.56
CA VAL A 45 6.72 3.09 -7.93
C VAL A 45 8.01 2.72 -7.19
N ALA A 46 7.91 2.23 -5.96
CA ALA A 46 9.04 1.69 -5.21
C ALA A 46 9.53 0.32 -5.70
N GLY A 47 8.88 -0.24 -6.74
CA GLY A 47 9.27 -1.48 -7.39
C GLY A 47 8.54 -2.73 -6.89
N ILE A 48 7.47 -2.57 -6.10
CA ILE A 48 6.57 -3.69 -5.76
C ILE A 48 5.66 -3.98 -6.96
N VAL A 49 5.34 -5.24 -7.19
CA VAL A 49 4.39 -5.67 -8.20
C VAL A 49 3.31 -6.48 -7.50
N PHE A 50 2.07 -6.05 -7.66
CA PHE A 50 0.89 -6.74 -7.16
C PHE A 50 0.32 -7.61 -8.27
N GLU A 51 0.37 -8.93 -8.10
CA GLU A 51 -0.16 -9.88 -9.08
C GLU A 51 -1.63 -10.15 -8.77
N LEU A 52 -2.49 -9.67 -9.67
CA LEU A 52 -3.94 -9.79 -9.52
C LEU A 52 -4.42 -11.12 -10.11
N SER A 53 -5.20 -11.86 -9.33
CA SER A 53 -5.96 -13.02 -9.78
C SER A 53 -7.42 -12.86 -9.39
N GLY A 54 -8.31 -12.77 -10.38
CA GLY A 54 -9.77 -12.63 -10.15
C GLY A 54 -10.17 -11.41 -9.33
N GLY A 55 -9.42 -10.30 -9.39
CA GLY A 55 -9.68 -9.10 -8.59
C GLY A 55 -9.15 -9.15 -7.15
N SER A 56 -8.38 -10.18 -6.80
CA SER A 56 -7.70 -10.32 -5.51
C SER A 56 -6.18 -10.32 -5.68
N LEU A 57 -5.45 -10.05 -4.59
CA LEU A 57 -4.00 -10.22 -4.53
C LEU A 57 -3.55 -11.68 -4.39
N ALA A 58 -4.41 -12.66 -4.73
CA ALA A 58 -4.05 -14.08 -4.66
C ALA A 58 -2.91 -14.48 -5.62
N GLY A 59 -2.62 -13.66 -6.65
CA GLY A 59 -1.42 -13.84 -7.47
C GLY A 59 -0.13 -13.54 -6.72
N GLY A 60 -0.21 -12.81 -5.60
CA GLY A 60 0.92 -12.53 -4.71
C GLY A 60 1.49 -11.12 -4.88
N VAL A 61 2.60 -10.88 -4.19
CA VAL A 61 3.34 -9.62 -4.20
C VAL A 61 4.82 -9.93 -4.46
N THR A 62 5.38 -9.34 -5.51
CA THR A 62 6.78 -9.55 -5.92
C THR A 62 7.53 -8.22 -6.01
N PHE A 63 8.86 -8.28 -6.13
CA PHE A 63 9.67 -7.12 -6.51
C PHE A 63 9.95 -7.18 -8.01
N ARG A 64 9.88 -6.04 -8.69
CA ARG A 64 10.29 -5.92 -10.10
C ARG A 64 11.75 -6.38 -10.22
N LYS A 65 12.00 -7.41 -11.04
CA LYS A 65 13.36 -7.86 -11.38
C LYS A 65 14.09 -6.68 -12.05
N ARG A 66 15.28 -6.36 -11.53
CA ARG A 66 16.18 -5.35 -12.10
C ARG A 66 16.84 -5.89 -13.37
#